data_AF-A0A9E6TFQ7-F1
#
_entry.id   AF-A0A9E6TFQ7-F1
#
_cell.length_a   1.000
_cell.length_b   1.000
_cell.length_c   1.000
_cell.angle_alpha   90.00
_cell.angle_beta   90.00
_cell.angle_gamma   90.00
#
_symmetry.space_group_name_H-M   'P 1'
#
loop_
_entity.id
_entity.type
_entity.pdbx_description
1 polymer ?
#
loop_
_entity_poly.entity_id
_entity_poly.type
_entity_poly.pdbx_seq_one_letter_code
_entity_poly.pdbx_strand_id
1 'polypeptide(L)'
;MRVDPGFGSTIHLIRGTHLTDGIQDIMDGIDKLEAYREKSNKKLEAARKLKEAAEYVAKSFCGSWMGYHSRIYYLDLQAPPPGEHFDAQWGFQDAYSNKTSGQWREYAFDDVVDTVKGLAGNPDMSAAESFSKKGEELFNEVKRDAELAIRLFSKNGDSYGQTLLNELEKFSPLSEGVFVDLLRPKGARLVGDVLAMSQGTQKPPHVKVFIDAVVLLEPAAAMERLIPFLRKAYSYMHRSAKKDVRSSLVGTNVFIGHGRSHVWRDLKDFVTERLRLPFDEFNRVPVAGITNIARLSEMLDSAAVAFIVMTAEDEQMDGKMEARTNVIHEVGLFQGRLGFTKAIVLLEEGCEEFSNIQGLGQIRFPKGDIRAKFEEIRLVLEREKILES
;
A
#
# COMPACT_ATOMS: atom_id res chain seq x y z
N MET A 1 -0.72 -18.27 -40.93
CA MET A 1 -1.63 -17.50 -40.08
C MET A 1 -0.78 -16.42 -39.40
N ARG A 2 -0.80 -15.19 -39.90
CA ARG A 2 0.01 -14.07 -39.38
C ARG A 2 -0.63 -13.59 -38.08
N VAL A 3 0.18 -13.50 -37.02
CA VAL A 3 -0.24 -12.96 -35.72
C VAL A 3 -0.06 -11.45 -35.78
N ASP A 4 -1.14 -10.71 -35.52
CA ASP A 4 -1.15 -9.24 -35.53
C ASP A 4 -0.31 -8.68 -34.36
N PRO A 5 0.64 -7.74 -34.60
CA PRO A 5 1.45 -7.14 -33.54
C PRO A 5 0.71 -6.10 -32.66
N GLY A 6 -0.53 -5.75 -32.99
CA GLY A 6 -1.28 -4.65 -32.36
C GLY A 6 -1.89 -4.93 -30.97
N PHE A 7 -1.77 -6.15 -30.45
CA PHE A 7 -2.39 -6.51 -29.15
C PHE A 7 -1.54 -6.13 -27.93
N GLY A 8 -0.23 -5.94 -28.09
CA GLY A 8 0.69 -5.69 -26.95
C GLY A 8 0.53 -4.32 -26.29
N SER A 9 0.42 -3.24 -27.08
CA SER A 9 0.37 -1.88 -26.51
C SER A 9 -0.98 -1.55 -25.86
N THR A 10 -2.08 -2.07 -26.41
CA THR A 10 -3.43 -1.90 -25.86
C THR A 10 -3.60 -2.59 -24.50
N ILE A 11 -2.99 -3.77 -24.31
CA ILE A 11 -3.00 -4.48 -23.00
C ILE A 11 -2.19 -3.71 -21.95
N HIS A 12 -1.08 -3.07 -22.34
CA HIS A 12 -0.28 -2.25 -21.43
C HIS A 12 -0.98 -0.94 -21.02
N LEU A 13 -1.68 -0.27 -21.96
CA LEU A 13 -2.45 0.93 -21.64
C LEU A 13 -3.64 0.63 -20.70
N ILE A 14 -4.41 -0.44 -20.98
CA ILE A 14 -5.56 -0.85 -20.15
C ILE A 14 -5.11 -1.31 -18.75
N ARG A 15 -3.94 -1.96 -18.65
CA ARG A 15 -3.35 -2.31 -17.33
C ARG A 15 -2.87 -1.09 -16.55
N GLY A 16 -2.32 -0.09 -17.24
CA GLY A 16 -1.87 1.16 -16.60
C GLY A 16 -3.00 1.91 -15.90
N THR A 17 -4.18 1.98 -16.52
CA THR A 17 -5.37 2.62 -15.94
C THR A 17 -5.93 1.86 -14.73
N HIS A 18 -6.06 0.53 -14.83
CA HIS A 18 -6.58 -0.27 -13.70
C HIS A 18 -5.63 -0.32 -12.48
N LEU A 19 -4.31 -0.20 -12.69
CA LEU A 19 -3.35 -0.09 -11.59
C LEU A 19 -3.48 1.24 -10.83
N THR A 20 -3.73 2.34 -11.54
CA THR A 20 -3.94 3.65 -10.91
C THR A 20 -5.28 3.72 -10.18
N ASP A 21 -6.32 3.07 -10.72
CA ASP A 21 -7.65 3.03 -10.10
C ASP A 21 -7.61 2.33 -8.74
N GLY A 22 -6.99 1.15 -8.64
CA GLY A 22 -6.90 0.42 -7.36
C GLY A 22 -6.03 1.12 -6.30
N ILE A 23 -5.05 1.93 -6.70
CA ILE A 23 -4.28 2.77 -5.76
C ILE A 23 -5.15 3.92 -5.23
N GLN A 24 -5.96 4.52 -6.10
CA GLN A 24 -6.90 5.57 -5.74
C GLN A 24 -8.01 5.03 -4.82
N ASP A 25 -8.55 3.85 -5.10
CA ASP A 25 -9.59 3.21 -4.27
C ASP A 25 -9.13 3.00 -2.82
N ILE A 26 -7.88 2.58 -2.60
CA ILE A 26 -7.31 2.45 -1.25
C ILE A 26 -7.21 3.82 -0.56
N MET A 27 -6.81 4.87 -1.29
CA MET A 27 -6.69 6.22 -0.75
C MET A 27 -8.06 6.80 -0.37
N ASP A 28 -9.04 6.70 -1.27
CA ASP A 28 -10.42 7.10 -1.03
C ASP A 28 -11.03 6.33 0.15
N GLY A 29 -10.72 5.03 0.24
CA GLY A 29 -11.08 4.19 1.38
C GLY A 29 -10.51 4.73 2.69
N ILE A 30 -9.22 5.07 2.74
CA ILE A 30 -8.59 5.66 3.93
C ILE A 30 -9.32 6.95 4.34
N ASP A 31 -9.58 7.85 3.40
CA ASP A 31 -10.24 9.14 3.66
C ASP A 31 -11.66 8.95 4.22
N LYS A 32 -12.43 8.01 3.65
CA LYS A 32 -13.76 7.64 4.18
C LYS A 32 -13.67 7.13 5.62
N LEU A 33 -12.71 6.25 5.94
CA LEU A 33 -12.53 5.70 7.29
C LEU A 33 -12.12 6.80 8.29
N GLU A 34 -11.23 7.71 7.89
CA GLU A 34 -10.81 8.84 8.74
C GLU A 34 -11.97 9.80 9.02
N ALA A 35 -12.77 10.14 8.00
CA ALA A 35 -13.96 10.97 8.16
C ALA A 35 -15.01 10.34 9.08
N TYR A 36 -15.16 9.01 9.06
CA TYR A 36 -16.01 8.29 10.01
C TYR A 36 -15.44 8.40 11.44
N ARG A 37 -14.13 8.16 11.62
CA ARG A 37 -13.47 8.22 12.93
C ARG A 37 -13.56 9.60 13.57
N GLU A 38 -13.42 10.67 12.80
CA GLU A 38 -13.56 12.05 13.31
C GLU A 38 -14.95 12.29 13.92
N LYS A 39 -16.00 11.80 13.24
CA LYS A 39 -17.39 11.92 13.71
C LYS A 39 -17.71 10.98 14.86
N SER A 40 -16.99 9.87 14.99
CA SER A 40 -17.21 8.84 16.02
C SER A 40 -17.12 9.41 17.44
N ASN A 41 -16.26 10.42 17.65
CA ASN A 41 -16.11 11.06 18.96
C ASN A 41 -17.41 11.63 19.50
N LYS A 42 -18.16 12.34 18.66
CA LYS A 42 -19.45 12.92 19.07
C LYS A 42 -20.58 11.89 18.99
N LYS A 43 -20.60 11.06 17.94
CA LYS A 43 -21.72 10.15 17.67
C LYS A 43 -21.78 8.93 18.60
N LEU A 44 -20.65 8.54 19.19
CA LEU A 44 -20.55 7.40 20.10
C LEU A 44 -20.32 7.81 21.57
N GLU A 45 -20.54 9.08 21.91
CA GLU A 45 -20.38 9.59 23.28
C GLU A 45 -21.25 8.82 24.29
N ALA A 46 -22.50 8.51 23.91
CA ALA A 46 -23.43 7.69 24.69
C ALA A 46 -22.83 6.31 25.06
N ALA A 47 -22.25 5.62 24.08
CA ALA A 47 -21.59 4.33 24.30
C ALA A 47 -20.37 4.45 25.21
N ARG A 48 -19.58 5.53 25.10
CA ARG A 48 -18.44 5.75 26.01
C ARG A 48 -18.87 5.97 27.46
N LYS A 49 -19.91 6.78 27.70
CA LYS A 49 -20.46 6.98 29.04
C LYS A 49 -20.96 5.67 29.64
N LEU A 50 -21.64 4.85 28.83
CA LEU A 50 -22.14 3.54 29.27
C LEU A 50 -20.99 2.57 29.60
N LYS A 51 -19.94 2.55 28.77
CA LYS A 51 -18.71 1.79 29.04
C LYS A 51 -18.06 2.23 30.35
N GLU A 52 -17.88 3.54 30.56
CA GLU A 52 -17.26 4.09 31.77
C GLU A 52 -18.07 3.78 33.04
N ALA A 53 -19.41 3.85 32.97
CA ALA A 53 -20.28 3.46 34.07
C ALA A 53 -20.17 1.96 34.39
N ALA A 54 -20.08 1.10 33.38
CA ALA A 54 -19.88 -0.33 33.57
C ALA A 54 -18.50 -0.64 34.19
N GLU A 55 -17.45 0.07 33.75
CA GLU A 55 -16.09 -0.02 34.33
C GLU A 55 -16.05 0.48 35.78
N TYR A 56 -16.87 1.48 36.14
CA TYR A 56 -17.02 1.93 37.52
C TYR A 56 -17.63 0.83 38.39
N VAL A 57 -18.76 0.25 37.98
CA VAL A 57 -19.42 -0.83 38.73
C VAL A 57 -18.56 -2.09 38.79
N ALA A 58 -17.76 -2.37 37.75
CA ALA A 58 -16.82 -3.50 37.73
C ALA A 58 -15.86 -3.51 38.93
N LYS A 59 -15.52 -2.35 39.51
CA LYS A 59 -14.64 -2.23 40.68
C LYS A 59 -15.24 -2.83 41.96
N SER A 60 -16.57 -2.96 42.00
CA SER A 60 -17.31 -3.57 43.12
C SER A 60 -17.54 -5.07 42.93
N PHE A 61 -17.20 -5.64 41.78
CA PHE A 61 -17.50 -7.03 41.43
C PHE A 61 -16.58 -8.02 42.15
N CYS A 62 -17.13 -9.16 42.59
CA CYS A 62 -16.39 -10.21 43.28
C CYS A 62 -15.33 -10.93 42.41
N GLY A 63 -15.39 -10.74 41.08
CA GLY A 63 -14.44 -11.31 40.13
C GLY A 63 -14.76 -12.74 39.68
N SER A 64 -15.88 -13.33 40.09
CA SER A 64 -16.26 -14.72 39.76
C SER A 64 -17.55 -14.80 38.95
N TRP A 65 -17.50 -15.52 37.82
CA TRP A 65 -18.64 -15.70 36.91
C TRP A 65 -19.46 -16.96 37.23
N MET A 66 -19.16 -17.66 38.33
CA MET A 66 -19.79 -18.94 38.63
C MET A 66 -21.15 -18.74 39.30
N GLY A 67 -22.22 -19.19 38.64
CA GLY A 67 -23.59 -19.12 39.16
C GLY A 67 -23.95 -17.72 39.67
N TYR A 68 -24.52 -17.69 40.87
CA TYR A 68 -24.90 -16.47 41.57
C TYR A 68 -23.71 -15.55 41.88
N HIS A 69 -22.47 -16.05 41.91
CA HIS A 69 -21.28 -15.20 42.06
C HIS A 69 -21.20 -14.11 40.99
N SER A 70 -21.72 -14.38 39.78
CA SER A 70 -21.81 -13.41 38.70
C SER A 70 -22.61 -12.15 39.05
N ARG A 71 -23.39 -12.20 40.14
CA ARG A 71 -24.23 -11.11 40.66
C ARG A 71 -23.80 -10.62 42.03
N ILE A 72 -22.61 -11.02 42.50
CA ILE A 72 -22.06 -10.55 43.77
C ILE A 72 -21.24 -9.28 43.55
N TYR A 73 -21.69 -8.23 44.22
CA TYR A 73 -21.01 -6.95 44.26
C TYR A 73 -20.89 -6.48 45.71
N TYR A 74 -19.93 -5.61 45.98
CA TYR A 74 -19.82 -4.95 47.27
C TYR A 74 -20.98 -3.96 47.47
N LEU A 75 -21.22 -3.58 48.73
CA LEU A 75 -22.34 -2.72 49.13
C LEU A 75 -22.44 -1.46 48.25
N ASP A 76 -23.65 -1.16 47.81
CA ASP A 76 -24.02 -0.02 46.97
C ASP A 76 -23.19 0.11 45.68
N LEU A 77 -22.68 -1.02 45.17
CA LEU A 77 -21.81 -1.10 44.00
C LEU A 77 -20.54 -0.25 44.12
N GLN A 78 -20.05 -0.05 45.35
CA GLN A 78 -18.81 0.68 45.63
C GLN A 78 -17.59 -0.24 45.61
N ALA A 79 -16.41 0.30 45.36
CA ALA A 79 -15.18 -0.49 45.46
C ALA A 79 -14.97 -0.98 46.90
N PRO A 80 -14.64 -2.27 47.12
CA PRO A 80 -14.39 -2.79 48.46
C PRO A 80 -13.19 -2.07 49.11
N PRO A 81 -13.28 -1.66 50.39
CA PRO A 81 -12.15 -1.12 51.14
C PRO A 81 -10.97 -2.11 51.21
N PRO A 82 -9.73 -1.62 51.40
CA PRO A 82 -8.59 -2.49 51.59
C PRO A 82 -8.80 -3.47 52.76
N GLY A 83 -8.51 -4.74 52.52
CA GLY A 83 -8.70 -5.82 53.49
C GLY A 83 -9.99 -6.62 53.30
N GLU A 84 -10.99 -6.06 52.60
CA GLU A 84 -12.21 -6.80 52.29
C GLU A 84 -12.03 -7.71 51.08
N HIS A 85 -12.53 -8.94 51.19
CA HIS A 85 -12.32 -9.97 50.18
C HIS A 85 -13.55 -10.86 50.02
N PHE A 86 -13.90 -11.21 48.78
CA PHE A 86 -14.86 -12.27 48.51
C PHE A 86 -14.12 -13.56 48.15
N ASP A 87 -14.29 -14.59 48.96
CA ASP A 87 -13.70 -15.89 48.71
C ASP A 87 -14.53 -16.65 47.66
N ALA A 88 -14.14 -16.52 46.40
CA ALA A 88 -14.83 -17.17 45.28
C ALA A 88 -14.83 -18.72 45.34
N GLN A 89 -14.02 -19.34 46.21
CA GLN A 89 -14.05 -20.79 46.41
C GLN A 89 -15.28 -21.19 47.22
N TRP A 90 -15.60 -20.48 48.29
CA TRP A 90 -16.65 -20.86 49.24
C TRP A 90 -17.90 -19.97 49.19
N GLY A 91 -17.83 -18.82 48.51
CA GLY A 91 -18.93 -17.88 48.41
C GLY A 91 -19.42 -17.43 49.79
N PHE A 92 -20.74 -17.53 50.01
CA PHE A 92 -21.36 -17.28 51.31
C PHE A 92 -21.57 -18.54 52.18
N GLN A 93 -21.02 -19.69 51.79
CA GLN A 93 -21.17 -20.91 52.59
C GLN A 93 -20.41 -20.82 53.90
N ASP A 94 -20.99 -21.37 54.97
CA ASP A 94 -20.31 -21.49 56.27
C ASP A 94 -19.29 -22.64 56.21
N ALA A 95 -18.09 -22.33 55.73
CA ALA A 95 -16.97 -23.26 55.65
C ALA A 95 -15.81 -22.74 56.51
N TYR A 96 -15.15 -23.62 57.27
CA TYR A 96 -14.04 -23.25 58.16
C TYR A 96 -12.90 -22.50 57.46
N SER A 97 -12.71 -22.73 56.16
CA SER A 97 -11.71 -22.07 55.33
C SER A 97 -12.23 -20.89 54.51
N ASN A 98 -13.52 -20.51 54.65
CA ASN A 98 -14.09 -19.35 53.96
C ASN A 98 -13.50 -18.06 54.54
N LYS A 99 -12.89 -17.25 53.65
CA LYS A 99 -12.29 -15.96 54.00
C LYS A 99 -13.09 -14.75 53.48
N THR A 100 -14.36 -14.95 53.13
CA THR A 100 -15.24 -13.85 52.75
C THR A 100 -15.40 -12.88 53.91
N SER A 101 -15.04 -11.62 53.70
CA SER A 101 -15.15 -10.54 54.67
C SER A 101 -15.78 -9.32 54.00
N GLY A 102 -16.51 -8.53 54.78
CA GLY A 102 -17.12 -7.29 54.32
C GLY A 102 -18.54 -7.44 53.82
N GLN A 103 -19.07 -6.35 53.27
CA GLN A 103 -20.51 -6.20 52.97
C GLN A 103 -20.85 -6.59 51.52
N TRP A 104 -20.41 -7.78 51.10
CA TRP A 104 -20.79 -8.33 49.80
C TRP A 104 -22.27 -8.71 49.77
N ARG A 105 -22.94 -8.45 48.64
CA ARG A 105 -24.37 -8.76 48.44
C ARG A 105 -24.62 -9.33 47.07
N GLU A 106 -25.61 -10.21 46.99
CA GLU A 106 -26.22 -10.60 45.73
C GLU A 106 -27.22 -9.53 45.29
N TYR A 107 -27.14 -9.12 44.03
CA TYR A 107 -28.06 -8.18 43.40
C TYR A 107 -28.89 -8.89 42.33
N ALA A 108 -30.10 -8.40 42.06
CA ALA A 108 -30.84 -8.83 40.88
C ALA A 108 -30.08 -8.40 39.62
N PHE A 109 -30.21 -9.19 38.55
CA PHE A 109 -29.49 -8.92 37.31
C PHE A 109 -29.88 -7.56 36.72
N ASP A 110 -31.19 -7.33 36.60
CA ASP A 110 -31.74 -6.12 35.98
C ASP A 110 -31.47 -4.87 36.82
N ASP A 111 -31.49 -4.96 38.16
CA ASP A 111 -31.17 -3.84 39.04
C ASP A 111 -29.75 -3.30 38.82
N VAL A 112 -28.77 -4.19 38.61
CA VAL A 112 -27.40 -3.79 38.31
C VAL A 112 -27.32 -3.17 36.91
N VAL A 113 -28.02 -3.74 35.93
CA VAL A 113 -28.08 -3.17 34.57
C VAL A 113 -28.66 -1.76 34.60
N ASP A 114 -29.78 -1.56 35.29
CA ASP A 114 -30.46 -0.28 35.40
C ASP A 114 -29.64 0.73 36.20
N THR A 115 -28.93 0.28 37.24
CA THR A 115 -28.00 1.14 37.98
C THR A 115 -26.85 1.62 37.09
N VAL A 116 -26.25 0.73 36.28
CA VAL A 116 -25.18 1.12 35.34
C VAL A 116 -25.70 2.11 34.30
N LYS A 117 -26.90 1.88 33.74
CA LYS A 117 -27.53 2.83 32.80
C LYS A 117 -27.84 4.17 33.47
N GLY A 118 -28.32 4.15 34.71
CA GLY A 118 -28.59 5.34 35.51
C GLY A 118 -27.33 6.17 35.77
N LEU A 119 -26.22 5.52 36.12
CA LEU A 119 -24.91 6.17 36.28
C LEU A 119 -24.40 6.81 34.98
N ALA A 120 -24.72 6.22 33.83
CA ALA A 120 -24.43 6.80 32.51
C ALA A 120 -25.40 7.93 32.10
N GLY A 121 -26.43 8.23 32.91
CA GLY A 121 -27.46 9.22 32.62
C GLY A 121 -28.56 8.73 31.68
N ASN A 122 -28.79 7.41 31.61
CA ASN A 122 -29.75 6.74 30.73
C ASN A 122 -29.67 7.24 29.27
N PRO A 123 -28.49 7.13 28.62
CA PRO A 123 -28.29 7.68 27.30
C PRO A 123 -29.14 6.94 26.25
N ASP A 124 -29.70 7.68 25.29
CA ASP A 124 -30.33 7.08 24.11
C ASP A 124 -29.25 6.50 23.19
N MET A 125 -29.32 5.19 22.98
CA MET A 125 -28.35 4.42 22.20
C MET A 125 -28.70 4.35 20.70
N SER A 126 -29.92 4.75 20.32
CA SER A 126 -30.44 4.57 18.94
C SER A 126 -29.53 5.23 17.89
N ALA A 127 -29.03 6.42 18.18
CA ALA A 127 -28.11 7.14 17.30
C ALA A 127 -26.73 6.47 17.21
N ALA A 128 -26.23 5.91 18.32
CA ALA A 128 -24.96 5.21 18.37
C ALA A 128 -25.03 3.86 17.64
N GLU A 129 -26.14 3.12 17.79
CA GLU A 129 -26.42 1.87 17.07
C GLU A 129 -26.46 2.09 15.55
N SER A 130 -27.23 3.08 15.09
CA SER A 130 -27.30 3.41 13.66
C SER A 130 -25.94 3.84 13.10
N PHE A 131 -25.17 4.63 13.87
CA PHE A 131 -23.84 5.06 13.46
C PHE A 131 -22.85 3.90 13.40
N SER A 132 -22.82 3.06 14.43
CA SER A 132 -21.96 1.86 14.51
C SER A 132 -22.20 0.91 13.35
N LYS A 133 -23.48 0.64 13.02
CA LYS A 133 -23.84 -0.21 11.88
C LYS A 133 -23.29 0.32 10.56
N LYS A 134 -23.42 1.63 10.31
CA LYS A 134 -22.82 2.27 9.12
C LYS A 134 -21.30 2.16 9.11
N GLY A 135 -20.66 2.23 10.28
CA GLY A 135 -19.22 2.00 10.41
C GLY A 135 -18.81 0.59 10.04
N GLU A 136 -19.55 -0.42 10.47
CA GLU A 136 -19.29 -1.81 10.11
C GLU A 136 -19.46 -2.06 8.61
N GLU A 137 -20.52 -1.53 8.01
CA GLU A 137 -20.75 -1.58 6.56
C GLU A 137 -19.59 -0.93 5.79
N LEU A 138 -19.16 0.27 6.21
CA LEU A 138 -18.04 0.99 5.60
C LEU A 138 -16.71 0.23 5.76
N PHE A 139 -16.45 -0.34 6.93
CA PHE A 139 -15.24 -1.15 7.17
C PHE A 139 -15.19 -2.33 6.18
N ASN A 140 -16.33 -3.04 6.02
CA ASN A 140 -16.42 -4.20 5.14
C ASN A 140 -16.35 -3.82 3.65
N GLU A 141 -16.88 -2.66 3.25
CA GLU A 141 -16.68 -2.08 1.91
C GLU A 141 -15.18 -1.85 1.66
N VAL A 142 -14.53 -1.01 2.46
CA VAL A 142 -13.12 -0.63 2.24
C VAL A 142 -12.19 -1.84 2.32
N LYS A 143 -12.45 -2.80 3.22
CA LYS A 143 -11.67 -4.04 3.30
C LYS A 143 -11.75 -4.84 1.99
N ARG A 144 -12.95 -4.98 1.41
CA ARG A 144 -13.15 -5.71 0.15
C ARG A 144 -12.47 -5.01 -1.02
N ASP A 145 -12.58 -3.69 -1.10
CA ASP A 145 -11.97 -2.89 -2.17
C ASP A 145 -10.44 -2.97 -2.08
N ALA A 146 -9.88 -2.86 -0.87
CA ALA A 146 -8.45 -3.03 -0.64
C ALA A 146 -7.97 -4.44 -1.01
N GLU A 147 -8.73 -5.48 -0.67
CA GLU A 147 -8.41 -6.86 -1.05
C GLU A 147 -8.35 -7.02 -2.58
N LEU A 148 -9.37 -6.52 -3.29
CA LEU A 148 -9.43 -6.55 -4.74
C LEU A 148 -8.24 -5.80 -5.35
N ALA A 149 -7.95 -4.60 -4.86
CA ALA A 149 -6.86 -3.76 -5.34
C ALA A 149 -5.50 -4.45 -5.14
N ILE A 150 -5.24 -5.03 -3.96
CA ILE A 150 -3.99 -5.78 -3.70
C ILE A 150 -3.87 -7.01 -4.60
N ARG A 151 -4.97 -7.76 -4.81
CA ARG A 151 -4.97 -8.94 -5.69
C ARG A 151 -4.67 -8.58 -7.14
N LEU A 152 -5.29 -7.53 -7.67
CA LEU A 152 -5.04 -7.06 -9.05
C LEU A 152 -3.60 -6.57 -9.24
N PHE A 153 -3.02 -6.00 -8.18
CA PHE A 153 -1.68 -5.43 -8.21
C PHE A 153 -0.57 -6.49 -8.04
N SER A 154 -0.83 -7.54 -7.27
CA SER A 154 0.14 -8.60 -6.99
C SER A 154 0.37 -9.47 -8.22
N LYS A 155 1.54 -9.35 -8.86
CA LYS A 155 1.95 -10.21 -9.99
C LYS A 155 2.09 -11.68 -9.54
N ASN A 156 2.00 -12.63 -10.47
CA ASN A 156 2.36 -14.02 -10.19
C ASN A 156 3.81 -14.09 -9.66
N GLY A 157 3.97 -14.55 -8.41
CA GLY A 157 5.26 -14.63 -7.71
C GLY A 157 5.55 -13.49 -6.72
N ASP A 158 4.64 -12.54 -6.53
CA ASP A 158 4.77 -11.48 -5.52
C ASP A 158 4.49 -12.01 -4.10
N SER A 159 5.55 -12.40 -3.39
CA SER A 159 5.48 -12.89 -2.01
C SER A 159 5.02 -11.83 -1.01
N TYR A 160 5.26 -10.54 -1.29
CA TYR A 160 4.88 -9.46 -0.39
C TYR A 160 3.39 -9.13 -0.51
N GLY A 161 2.85 -9.09 -1.72
CA GLY A 161 1.42 -8.95 -1.97
C GLY A 161 0.60 -10.04 -1.28
N GLN A 162 1.06 -11.30 -1.33
CA GLN A 162 0.42 -12.41 -0.60
C GLN A 162 0.51 -12.25 0.93
N THR A 163 1.63 -11.72 1.43
CA THR A 163 1.77 -11.41 2.86
C THR A 163 0.75 -10.34 3.29
N LEU A 164 0.55 -9.30 2.48
CA LEU A 164 -0.45 -8.27 2.74
C LEU A 164 -1.87 -8.84 2.76
N LEU A 165 -2.23 -9.73 1.83
CA LEU A 165 -3.55 -10.38 1.83
C LEU A 165 -3.78 -11.20 3.10
N ASN A 166 -2.79 -12.01 3.51
CA ASN A 166 -2.86 -12.80 4.75
C ASN A 166 -2.93 -11.94 6.01
N GLU A 167 -2.27 -10.77 6.01
CA GLU A 167 -2.41 -9.77 7.08
C GLU A 167 -3.82 -9.16 7.08
N LEU A 168 -4.34 -8.77 5.91
CA LEU A 168 -5.66 -8.13 5.74
C LEU A 168 -6.81 -9.03 6.22
N GLU A 169 -6.74 -10.33 5.96
CA GLU A 169 -7.75 -11.30 6.40
C GLU A 169 -8.01 -11.26 7.90
N LYS A 170 -6.95 -11.03 8.70
CA LYS A 170 -7.00 -10.99 10.18
C LYS A 170 -7.71 -9.77 10.74
N PHE A 171 -7.98 -8.75 9.92
CA PHE A 171 -8.71 -7.56 10.37
C PHE A 171 -10.21 -7.82 10.31
N SER A 172 -10.85 -7.87 11.46
CA SER A 172 -12.31 -7.85 11.57
C SER A 172 -12.73 -7.06 12.82
N PRO A 173 -13.89 -6.40 12.82
CA PRO A 173 -14.51 -5.93 14.05
C PRO A 173 -14.76 -7.11 14.98
N LEU A 174 -14.42 -6.95 16.25
CA LEU A 174 -14.66 -7.99 17.25
C LEU A 174 -16.16 -8.11 17.54
N SER A 175 -16.66 -9.35 17.62
CA SER A 175 -18.05 -9.62 17.97
C SER A 175 -18.26 -9.73 19.49
N GLU A 176 -19.52 -9.66 19.93
CA GLU A 176 -19.89 -9.89 21.34
C GLU A 176 -19.27 -11.19 21.89
N GLY A 177 -19.32 -12.29 21.12
CA GLY A 177 -18.78 -13.58 21.54
C GLY A 177 -17.29 -13.52 21.85
N VAL A 178 -16.52 -12.79 21.03
CA VAL A 178 -15.08 -12.62 21.27
C VAL A 178 -14.83 -11.81 22.54
N PHE A 179 -15.60 -10.75 22.80
CA PHE A 179 -15.47 -10.00 24.06
C PHE A 179 -15.83 -10.84 25.28
N VAL A 180 -16.87 -11.67 25.21
CA VAL A 180 -17.21 -12.60 26.30
C VAL A 180 -16.05 -13.55 26.57
N ASP A 181 -15.45 -14.15 25.53
CA ASP A 181 -14.34 -15.07 25.69
C ASP A 181 -13.03 -14.41 26.17
N LEU A 182 -12.82 -13.14 25.85
CA LEU A 182 -11.69 -12.34 26.35
C LEU A 182 -11.84 -11.98 27.83
N LEU A 183 -13.05 -11.61 28.26
CA LEU A 183 -13.32 -11.17 29.63
C LEU A 183 -13.60 -12.33 30.59
N ARG A 184 -14.04 -13.48 30.09
CA ARG A 184 -14.29 -14.66 30.92
C ARG A 184 -12.99 -15.09 31.62
N PRO A 185 -13.00 -15.25 32.95
CA PRO A 185 -11.84 -15.77 33.67
C PRO A 185 -11.37 -17.10 33.08
N LYS A 186 -10.09 -17.19 32.73
CA LYS A 186 -9.48 -18.42 32.19
C LYS A 186 -8.82 -19.21 33.32
N GLY A 187 -8.99 -20.54 33.27
CA GLY A 187 -8.40 -21.47 34.24
C GLY A 187 -9.43 -22.12 35.17
N ALA A 188 -9.13 -23.34 35.62
CA ALA A 188 -9.94 -24.05 36.59
C ALA A 188 -9.81 -23.37 37.97
N ARG A 189 -10.83 -22.63 38.38
CA ARG A 189 -10.95 -22.20 39.77
C ARG A 189 -11.57 -23.35 40.56
N LEU A 190 -10.94 -23.71 41.68
CA LEU A 190 -11.55 -24.59 42.67
C LEU A 190 -12.75 -23.86 43.25
N VAL A 191 -13.95 -24.30 42.87
CA VAL A 191 -15.21 -23.80 43.45
C VAL A 191 -15.73 -24.89 44.37
N GLY A 192 -15.67 -24.63 45.68
CA GLY A 192 -16.29 -25.45 46.73
C GLY A 192 -17.77 -25.10 46.95
N ASP A 193 -18.21 -23.93 46.50
CA ASP A 193 -19.62 -23.53 46.53
C ASP A 193 -20.47 -24.36 45.56
N VAL A 194 -21.10 -25.40 46.10
CA VAL A 194 -21.98 -26.33 45.36
C VAL A 194 -23.14 -25.62 44.66
N LEU A 195 -23.71 -24.56 45.25
CA LEU A 195 -24.83 -23.84 44.64
C LEU A 195 -24.35 -23.08 43.41
N ALA A 196 -23.28 -22.31 43.54
CA ALA A 196 -22.68 -21.58 42.42
C ALA A 196 -22.27 -22.54 41.30
N MET A 197 -21.65 -23.67 41.65
CA MET A 197 -21.23 -24.69 40.69
C MET A 197 -22.41 -25.32 39.95
N SER A 198 -23.51 -25.61 40.63
CA SER A 198 -24.72 -26.20 40.02
C SER A 198 -25.38 -25.30 38.97
N GLN A 199 -25.19 -23.98 39.10
CA GLN A 199 -25.78 -22.97 38.24
C GLN A 199 -24.93 -22.65 36.99
N GLY A 200 -23.73 -23.23 36.90
CA GLY A 200 -22.82 -23.05 35.76
C GLY A 200 -22.26 -21.64 35.61
N THR A 201 -21.49 -21.39 34.55
CA THR A 201 -20.92 -20.05 34.29
C THR A 201 -21.98 -19.09 33.74
N GLN A 202 -22.10 -17.92 34.36
CA GLN A 202 -23.06 -16.88 33.98
C GLN A 202 -22.33 -15.55 33.74
N LYS A 203 -22.77 -14.80 32.73
CA LYS A 203 -22.20 -13.50 32.37
C LYS A 203 -22.65 -12.45 33.40
N PRO A 204 -21.74 -11.72 34.08
CA PRO A 204 -22.13 -10.69 35.03
C PRO A 204 -22.94 -9.54 34.40
N PRO A 205 -23.88 -8.92 35.14
CA PRO A 205 -24.67 -7.79 34.65
C PRO A 205 -23.84 -6.61 34.09
N HIS A 206 -22.84 -6.14 34.84
CA HIS A 206 -21.98 -5.03 34.38
C HIS A 206 -21.18 -5.40 33.12
N VAL A 207 -20.79 -6.67 32.95
CA VAL A 207 -20.12 -7.16 31.75
C VAL A 207 -21.06 -7.15 30.55
N LYS A 208 -22.34 -7.50 30.71
CA LYS A 208 -23.34 -7.37 29.63
C LYS A 208 -23.39 -5.93 29.12
N VAL A 209 -23.55 -4.97 30.03
CA VAL A 209 -23.64 -3.54 29.68
C VAL A 209 -22.33 -3.02 29.08
N PHE A 210 -21.19 -3.45 29.61
CA PHE A 210 -19.87 -3.13 29.05
C PHE A 210 -19.74 -3.62 27.60
N ILE A 211 -20.10 -4.87 27.31
CA ILE A 211 -20.00 -5.43 25.96
C ILE A 211 -20.95 -4.72 25.00
N ASP A 212 -22.19 -4.45 25.42
CA ASP A 212 -23.16 -3.70 24.61
C ASP A 212 -22.61 -2.33 24.20
N ALA A 213 -21.91 -1.65 25.12
CA ALA A 213 -21.25 -0.38 24.83
C ALA A 213 -20.04 -0.53 23.91
N VAL A 214 -19.16 -1.50 24.18
CA VAL A 214 -17.89 -1.68 23.46
C VAL A 214 -18.12 -2.16 22.02
N VAL A 215 -19.11 -3.02 21.78
CA VAL A 215 -19.47 -3.45 20.41
C VAL A 215 -19.83 -2.25 19.53
N LEU A 216 -20.45 -1.21 20.08
CA LEU A 216 -20.75 0.01 19.35
C LEU A 216 -19.53 0.89 19.06
N LEU A 217 -18.49 0.78 19.87
CA LEU A 217 -17.22 1.48 19.70
C LEU A 217 -16.28 0.75 18.75
N GLU A 218 -16.48 -0.56 18.60
CA GLU A 218 -15.53 -1.45 17.94
C GLU A 218 -15.31 -1.17 16.45
N PRO A 219 -16.30 -0.77 15.63
CA PRO A 219 -16.02 -0.40 14.24
C PRO A 219 -14.99 0.72 14.13
N ALA A 220 -15.08 1.75 14.98
CA ALA A 220 -14.12 2.86 14.98
C ALA A 220 -12.71 2.39 15.39
N ALA A 221 -12.61 1.49 16.37
CA ALA A 221 -11.35 0.89 16.81
C ALA A 221 -10.75 -0.07 15.76
N ALA A 222 -11.58 -0.83 15.06
CA ALA A 222 -11.15 -1.68 13.94
C ALA A 222 -10.57 -0.85 12.79
N MET A 223 -11.20 0.29 12.47
CA MET A 223 -10.69 1.23 11.47
C MET A 223 -9.34 1.83 11.86
N GLU A 224 -9.15 2.15 13.15
CA GLU A 224 -7.86 2.65 13.66
C GLU A 224 -6.71 1.65 13.43
N ARG A 225 -7.00 0.35 13.53
CA ARG A 225 -6.02 -0.71 13.22
C ARG A 225 -5.83 -0.89 11.71
N LEU A 226 -6.89 -0.74 10.91
CA LEU A 226 -6.87 -0.97 9.46
C LEU A 226 -6.18 0.16 8.68
N ILE A 227 -6.38 1.43 9.07
CA ILE A 227 -5.82 2.59 8.34
C ILE A 227 -4.29 2.51 8.16
N PRO A 228 -3.47 2.23 9.20
CA PRO A 228 -2.03 2.07 9.04
C PRO A 228 -1.65 0.96 8.06
N PHE A 229 -2.42 -0.15 8.07
CA PHE A 229 -2.23 -1.24 7.13
C PHE A 229 -2.54 -0.81 5.69
N LEU A 230 -3.65 -0.09 5.47
CA LEU A 230 -3.99 0.45 4.14
C LEU A 230 -2.93 1.44 3.64
N ARG A 231 -2.37 2.29 4.50
CA ARG A 231 -1.25 3.19 4.15
C ARG A 231 0.01 2.43 3.76
N LYS A 232 0.30 1.30 4.43
CA LYS A 232 1.40 0.37 4.07
C LYS A 232 1.14 -0.25 2.70
N ALA A 233 -0.07 -0.76 2.44
CA ALA A 233 -0.46 -1.35 1.15
C ALA A 233 -0.39 -0.32 0.01
N TYR A 234 -0.95 0.88 0.21
CA TYR A 234 -0.86 2.02 -0.71
C TYR A 234 0.60 2.32 -1.07
N SER A 235 1.47 2.46 -0.07
CA SER A 235 2.88 2.79 -0.29
C SER A 235 3.61 1.70 -1.09
N TYR A 236 3.27 0.44 -0.87
CA TYR A 236 3.79 -0.70 -1.63
C TYR A 236 3.37 -0.61 -3.11
N MET A 237 2.06 -0.50 -3.35
CA MET A 237 1.49 -0.44 -4.69
C MET A 237 2.00 0.80 -5.45
N HIS A 238 2.02 1.96 -4.82
CA HIS A 238 2.53 3.19 -5.43
C HIS A 238 4.03 3.11 -5.80
N ARG A 239 4.88 2.48 -4.97
CA ARG A 239 6.30 2.27 -5.31
C ARG A 239 6.47 1.30 -6.47
N SER A 240 5.72 0.21 -6.46
CA SER A 240 5.79 -0.79 -7.52
C SER A 240 5.25 -0.24 -8.85
N ALA A 241 4.20 0.58 -8.81
CA ALA A 241 3.67 1.29 -9.98
C ALA A 241 4.70 2.27 -10.56
N LYS A 242 5.40 3.05 -9.71
CA LYS A 242 6.50 3.91 -10.17
C LYS A 242 7.66 3.12 -10.80
N LYS A 243 7.96 1.93 -10.27
CA LYS A 243 8.98 1.04 -10.86
C LYS A 243 8.54 0.53 -12.23
N ASP A 244 7.28 0.13 -12.35
CA ASP A 244 6.71 -0.35 -13.62
C ASP A 244 6.64 0.77 -14.66
N VAL A 245 6.20 1.99 -14.30
CA VAL A 245 6.22 3.16 -15.20
C VAL A 245 7.65 3.51 -15.61
N ARG A 246 8.61 3.49 -14.68
CA ARG A 246 10.02 3.73 -15.01
C ARG A 246 10.59 2.65 -15.94
N SER A 247 10.13 1.41 -15.83
CA SER A 247 10.52 0.31 -16.73
C SER A 247 9.86 0.42 -18.11
N SER A 248 8.61 0.91 -18.20
CA SER A 248 7.91 1.12 -19.46
C SER A 248 8.33 2.41 -20.19
N LEU A 249 8.91 3.38 -19.46
CA LEU A 249 9.51 4.59 -20.04
C LEU A 249 10.91 4.35 -20.62
N VAL A 250 11.54 3.20 -20.34
CA VAL A 250 12.75 2.79 -21.05
C VAL A 250 12.29 2.13 -22.33
N GLY A 251 12.38 2.88 -23.44
CA GLY A 251 12.17 2.33 -24.76
C GLY A 251 13.09 1.13 -25.04
N THR A 252 12.78 0.33 -26.07
CA THR A 252 13.57 -0.86 -26.42
C THR A 252 14.57 -0.64 -27.55
N ASN A 253 14.49 0.50 -28.24
CA ASN A 253 15.18 0.70 -29.51
C ASN A 253 16.51 1.45 -29.35
N VAL A 254 17.48 1.13 -30.18
CA VAL A 254 18.70 1.93 -30.33
C VAL A 254 18.44 3.03 -31.35
N PHE A 255 18.41 4.29 -30.93
CA PHE A 255 18.31 5.40 -31.87
C PHE A 255 19.67 5.68 -32.51
N ILE A 256 19.69 5.89 -33.83
CA ILE A 256 20.89 6.28 -34.59
C ILE A 256 20.62 7.62 -35.28
N GLY A 257 21.22 8.69 -34.73
CA GLY A 257 21.26 10.02 -35.36
C GLY A 257 22.49 10.15 -36.24
N HIS A 258 22.36 10.75 -37.43
CA HIS A 258 23.48 10.82 -38.38
C HIS A 258 23.33 11.93 -39.42
N GLY A 259 24.45 12.33 -40.03
CA GLY A 259 24.51 13.26 -41.16
C GLY A 259 24.28 12.60 -42.52
N ARG A 260 24.86 13.15 -43.58
CA ARG A 260 24.85 12.56 -44.94
C ARG A 260 25.78 11.36 -45.09
N SER A 261 26.83 11.28 -44.28
CA SER A 261 27.81 10.20 -44.33
C SER A 261 27.13 8.83 -44.26
N HIS A 262 27.71 7.82 -44.92
CA HIS A 262 27.18 6.45 -44.91
C HIS A 262 27.74 5.59 -43.78
N VAL A 263 28.67 6.11 -42.98
CA VAL A 263 29.37 5.40 -41.91
C VAL A 263 28.40 4.83 -40.86
N TRP A 264 27.29 5.51 -40.59
CA TRP A 264 26.26 5.02 -39.66
C TRP A 264 25.63 3.69 -40.09
N ARG A 265 25.69 3.32 -41.39
CA ARG A 265 25.13 2.04 -41.88
C ARG A 265 25.87 0.85 -41.29
N ASP A 266 27.18 0.96 -41.11
CA ASP A 266 27.97 -0.09 -40.46
C ASP A 266 27.53 -0.27 -39.00
N LEU A 267 27.26 0.84 -38.29
CA LEU A 267 26.72 0.80 -36.93
C LEU A 267 25.32 0.17 -36.91
N LYS A 268 24.46 0.55 -37.85
CA LYS A 268 23.11 -0.02 -38.01
C LYS A 268 23.20 -1.54 -38.21
N ASP A 269 24.03 -2.00 -39.15
CA ASP A 269 24.22 -3.42 -39.44
C ASP A 269 24.78 -4.16 -38.22
N PHE A 270 25.72 -3.57 -37.48
CA PHE A 270 26.21 -4.13 -36.22
C PHE A 270 25.09 -4.29 -35.17
N VAL A 271 24.28 -3.26 -34.95
CA VAL A 271 23.15 -3.27 -34.01
C VAL A 271 22.10 -4.31 -34.41
N THR A 272 21.73 -4.39 -35.70
CA THR A 272 20.64 -5.26 -36.14
C THR A 272 21.07 -6.69 -36.43
N GLU A 273 22.19 -6.89 -37.11
CA GLU A 273 22.59 -8.20 -37.61
C GLU A 273 23.37 -8.99 -36.56
N ARG A 274 24.29 -8.32 -35.86
CA ARG A 274 25.15 -8.95 -34.85
C ARG A 274 24.53 -8.91 -33.46
N LEU A 275 23.99 -7.77 -33.04
CA LEU A 275 23.42 -7.62 -31.69
C LEU A 275 21.92 -7.95 -31.61
N ARG A 276 21.24 -8.09 -32.75
CA ARG A 276 19.80 -8.41 -32.84
C ARG A 276 18.88 -7.44 -32.09
N LEU A 277 19.30 -6.18 -31.98
CA LEU A 277 18.52 -5.12 -31.34
C LEU A 277 17.67 -4.35 -32.36
N PRO A 278 16.47 -3.90 -31.98
CA PRO A 278 15.69 -2.98 -32.79
C PRO A 278 16.35 -1.60 -32.82
N PHE A 279 16.21 -0.89 -33.95
CA PHE A 279 16.78 0.45 -34.13
C PHE A 279 15.78 1.40 -34.78
N ASP A 280 15.98 2.69 -34.51
CA ASP A 280 15.25 3.80 -35.14
C ASP A 280 16.23 4.79 -35.78
N GLU A 281 15.87 5.31 -36.96
CA GLU A 281 16.67 6.27 -37.75
C GLU A 281 15.73 7.29 -38.40
N PHE A 282 16.15 8.57 -38.42
CA PHE A 282 15.32 9.69 -38.84
C PHE A 282 14.94 9.65 -40.35
N ASN A 283 15.80 9.11 -41.23
CA ASN A 283 15.62 9.21 -42.69
C ASN A 283 14.73 8.14 -43.36
N ARG A 284 14.03 7.26 -42.62
CA ARG A 284 12.97 6.44 -43.25
C ARG A 284 11.85 7.37 -43.79
N VAL A 285 11.26 7.07 -44.94
CA VAL A 285 10.25 7.94 -45.58
C VAL A 285 9.08 8.21 -44.62
N PRO A 286 8.68 9.48 -44.38
CA PRO A 286 7.52 9.77 -43.54
C PRO A 286 6.25 9.17 -44.16
N VAL A 287 5.41 8.55 -43.33
CA VAL A 287 4.05 8.19 -43.75
C VAL A 287 3.26 9.48 -43.94
N ALA A 288 2.50 9.60 -45.03
CA ALA A 288 1.72 10.79 -45.34
C ALA A 288 0.79 11.15 -44.16
N GLY A 289 0.88 12.40 -43.68
CA GLY A 289 0.05 12.94 -42.60
C GLY A 289 0.72 13.04 -41.22
N ILE A 290 1.93 12.50 -41.02
CA ILE A 290 2.69 12.64 -39.76
C ILE A 290 3.69 13.78 -39.90
N THR A 291 3.68 14.74 -38.97
CA THR A 291 4.67 15.83 -38.94
C THR A 291 6.03 15.31 -38.47
N ASN A 292 7.12 15.91 -38.97
CA ASN A 292 8.49 15.55 -38.54
C ASN A 292 8.68 15.64 -37.03
N ILE A 293 7.96 16.56 -36.37
CA ILE A 293 8.02 16.75 -34.90
C ILE A 293 7.34 15.58 -34.17
N ALA A 294 6.15 15.16 -34.62
CA ALA A 294 5.44 14.05 -33.98
C ALA A 294 6.23 12.74 -34.05
N ARG A 295 6.87 12.48 -35.20
CA ARG A 295 7.72 11.31 -35.38
C ARG A 295 8.97 11.35 -34.53
N LEU A 296 9.63 12.51 -34.43
CA LEU A 296 10.81 12.66 -33.58
C LEU A 296 10.46 12.42 -32.10
N SER A 297 9.28 12.88 -31.66
CA SER A 297 8.78 12.60 -30.30
C SER A 297 8.56 11.11 -30.06
N GLU A 298 7.98 10.39 -31.02
CA GLU A 298 7.75 8.94 -30.93
C GLU A 298 9.09 8.18 -30.83
N MET A 299 10.08 8.57 -31.64
CA MET A 299 11.42 7.97 -31.61
C MET A 299 12.19 8.29 -30.31
N LEU A 300 11.96 9.47 -29.74
CA LEU A 300 12.49 9.84 -28.43
C LEU A 300 11.87 9.01 -27.30
N ASP A 301 10.60 8.64 -27.43
CA ASP A 301 9.88 7.81 -26.46
C ASP A 301 10.21 6.31 -26.59
N SER A 302 10.55 5.84 -27.80
CA SER A 302 10.91 4.44 -28.08
C SER A 302 12.38 4.10 -27.81
N ALA A 303 13.25 5.10 -27.62
CA ALA A 303 14.69 4.89 -27.49
C ALA A 303 15.13 4.43 -26.10
N ALA A 304 15.89 3.34 -26.04
CA ALA A 304 16.59 2.85 -24.85
C ALA A 304 17.92 3.59 -24.61
N VAL A 305 18.57 3.93 -25.72
CA VAL A 305 19.90 4.53 -25.87
C VAL A 305 19.95 5.20 -27.24
N ALA A 306 20.77 6.24 -27.36
CA ALA A 306 20.99 6.95 -28.61
C ALA A 306 22.48 7.00 -28.94
N PHE A 307 22.83 6.64 -30.16
CA PHE A 307 24.13 6.87 -30.76
C PHE A 307 24.01 7.94 -31.82
N ILE A 308 24.71 9.06 -31.65
CA ILE A 308 24.68 10.17 -32.60
C ILE A 308 26.02 10.26 -33.31
N VAL A 309 26.02 9.95 -34.61
CA VAL A 309 27.20 9.89 -35.47
C VAL A 309 27.50 11.27 -36.04
N MET A 310 28.61 11.86 -35.58
CA MET A 310 29.13 13.14 -36.02
C MET A 310 30.33 12.92 -36.94
N THR A 311 30.17 13.32 -38.20
CA THR A 311 31.21 13.28 -39.25
C THR A 311 31.50 14.68 -39.78
N ALA A 312 32.71 14.90 -40.27
CA ALA A 312 33.16 16.19 -40.81
C ALA A 312 32.46 16.52 -42.14
N GLU A 313 31.30 17.21 -42.10
CA GLU A 313 30.44 17.44 -43.26
C GLU A 313 30.32 18.90 -43.70
N ASP A 314 30.21 19.83 -42.77
CA ASP A 314 30.01 21.25 -43.06
C ASP A 314 31.30 22.04 -42.77
N GLU A 315 31.83 22.75 -43.76
CA GLU A 315 33.02 23.60 -43.61
C GLU A 315 32.62 24.97 -43.05
N GLN A 316 33.30 25.39 -41.98
CA GLN A 316 33.12 26.66 -41.31
C GLN A 316 33.95 27.77 -41.98
N MET A 317 33.61 29.03 -41.70
CA MET A 317 34.32 30.19 -42.26
C MET A 317 35.82 30.25 -41.87
N ASP A 318 36.22 29.54 -40.83
CA ASP A 318 37.60 29.42 -40.35
C ASP A 318 38.35 28.20 -40.92
N GLY A 319 37.74 27.47 -41.86
CA GLY A 319 38.31 26.29 -42.52
C GLY A 319 38.20 25.00 -41.70
N LYS A 320 37.54 25.04 -40.55
CA LYS A 320 37.28 23.85 -39.74
C LYS A 320 36.07 23.08 -40.26
N MET A 321 36.03 21.78 -39.99
CA MET A 321 34.91 20.93 -40.39
C MET A 321 34.06 20.56 -39.18
N GLU A 322 32.76 20.83 -39.23
CA GLU A 322 31.81 20.47 -38.19
C GLU A 322 30.80 19.40 -38.67
N ALA A 323 30.16 18.77 -37.69
CA ALA A 323 29.00 17.94 -37.96
C ALA A 323 27.83 18.81 -38.38
N ARG A 324 26.96 18.23 -39.21
CA ARG A 324 25.78 18.93 -39.71
C ARG A 324 24.90 19.46 -38.58
N THR A 325 24.37 20.67 -38.72
CA THR A 325 23.61 21.37 -37.66
C THR A 325 22.43 20.54 -37.11
N ASN A 326 21.74 19.78 -37.96
CA ASN A 326 20.63 18.91 -37.53
C ASN A 326 21.10 17.81 -36.56
N VAL A 327 22.29 17.26 -36.78
CA VAL A 327 22.88 16.22 -35.92
C VAL A 327 23.19 16.82 -34.54
N ILE A 328 23.72 18.04 -34.51
CA ILE A 328 23.98 18.76 -33.25
C ILE A 328 22.68 19.00 -32.47
N HIS A 329 21.58 19.35 -33.15
CA HIS A 329 20.27 19.48 -32.51
C HIS A 329 19.76 18.14 -31.93
N GLU A 330 19.95 17.03 -32.64
CA GLU A 330 19.58 15.69 -32.18
C GLU A 330 20.35 15.29 -30.91
N VAL A 331 21.64 15.63 -30.82
CA VAL A 331 22.43 15.40 -29.59
C VAL A 331 21.75 16.06 -28.39
N GLY A 332 21.38 17.35 -28.50
CA GLY A 332 20.71 18.08 -27.43
C GLY A 332 19.35 17.50 -27.05
N LEU A 333 18.55 17.09 -28.03
CA LEU A 333 17.22 16.50 -27.83
C LEU A 333 17.30 15.15 -27.09
N PHE A 334 18.16 14.23 -27.55
CA PHE A 334 18.30 12.91 -26.92
C PHE A 334 18.99 12.98 -25.56
N GLN A 335 19.89 13.93 -25.35
CA GLN A 335 20.46 14.22 -24.04
C GLN A 335 19.38 14.67 -23.05
N GLY A 336 18.49 15.59 -23.47
CA GLY A 336 17.38 16.06 -22.64
C GLY A 336 16.39 14.95 -22.25
N ARG A 337 16.21 13.94 -23.12
CA ARG A 337 15.28 12.83 -22.91
C ARG A 337 15.88 11.65 -22.15
N LEU A 338 17.06 11.17 -22.57
CA LEU A 338 17.68 9.93 -22.07
C LEU A 338 18.76 10.17 -21.01
N GLY A 339 19.27 11.39 -20.89
CA GLY A 339 20.36 11.75 -20.00
C GLY A 339 21.76 11.40 -20.53
N PHE A 340 22.78 11.89 -19.82
CA PHE A 340 24.19 11.90 -20.26
C PHE A 340 24.84 10.51 -20.42
N THR A 341 24.31 9.48 -19.75
CA THR A 341 24.88 8.13 -19.84
C THR A 341 24.34 7.35 -21.04
N LYS A 342 23.20 7.75 -21.61
CA LYS A 342 22.48 6.99 -22.64
C LYS A 342 22.44 7.68 -24.01
N ALA A 343 22.79 8.96 -24.08
CA ALA A 343 23.04 9.65 -25.35
C ALA A 343 24.56 9.73 -25.58
N ILE A 344 25.07 8.91 -26.50
CA ILE A 344 26.49 8.78 -26.80
C ILE A 344 26.81 9.41 -28.16
N VAL A 345 27.78 10.31 -28.18
CA VAL A 345 28.28 10.91 -29.41
C VAL A 345 29.40 10.03 -29.97
N LEU A 346 29.24 9.60 -31.22
CA LEU A 346 30.27 8.94 -32.00
C LEU A 346 30.93 9.99 -32.89
N LEU A 347 32.13 10.44 -32.53
CA LEU A 347 32.81 11.58 -33.17
C LEU A 347 33.93 11.11 -34.09
N GLU A 348 33.83 11.44 -35.37
CA GLU A 348 34.86 11.15 -36.36
C GLU A 348 36.11 12.01 -36.15
N GLU A 349 37.29 11.43 -36.29
CA GLU A 349 38.54 12.19 -36.33
C GLU A 349 38.55 13.20 -37.50
N GLY A 350 38.81 14.46 -37.18
CA GLY A 350 38.76 15.57 -38.13
C GLY A 350 37.42 16.32 -38.16
N CYS A 351 36.44 15.90 -37.34
CA CYS A 351 35.25 16.70 -37.03
C CYS A 351 35.48 17.48 -35.73
N GLU A 352 35.21 18.78 -35.75
CA GLU A 352 35.28 19.62 -34.55
C GLU A 352 34.16 19.29 -33.56
N GLU A 353 34.46 19.55 -32.30
CA GLU A 353 33.51 19.50 -31.19
C GLU A 353 32.68 20.78 -31.13
N PHE A 354 31.38 20.64 -30.85
CA PHE A 354 30.56 21.82 -30.54
C PHE A 354 30.76 22.26 -29.09
N SER A 355 30.60 23.57 -28.84
CA SER A 355 30.95 24.22 -27.56
C SER A 355 30.26 23.66 -26.31
N ASN A 356 29.14 22.93 -26.46
CA ASN A 356 28.34 22.38 -25.37
C ASN A 356 28.55 20.88 -25.13
N ILE A 357 29.62 20.28 -25.69
CA ILE A 357 29.83 18.82 -25.60
C ILE A 357 30.40 18.35 -24.23
N GLN A 358 30.78 19.30 -23.35
CA GLN A 358 31.34 18.99 -22.03
C GLN A 358 30.30 18.31 -21.12
N GLY A 359 30.49 17.01 -20.87
CA GLY A 359 29.62 16.19 -20.03
C GLY A 359 28.92 15.04 -20.76
N LEU A 360 29.01 14.98 -22.09
CA LEU A 360 28.49 13.86 -22.87
C LEU A 360 29.48 12.70 -22.95
N GLY A 361 28.96 11.47 -22.96
CA GLY A 361 29.76 10.30 -23.33
C GLY A 361 30.15 10.39 -24.80
N GLN A 362 31.45 10.42 -25.07
CA GLN A 362 31.99 10.47 -26.44
C GLN A 362 32.83 9.23 -26.72
N ILE A 363 32.66 8.70 -27.93
CA ILE A 363 33.50 7.64 -28.48
C ILE A 363 34.06 8.18 -29.79
N ARG A 364 35.38 8.40 -29.85
CA ARG A 364 36.05 8.86 -31.07
C ARG A 364 36.36 7.69 -31.99
N PHE A 365 36.17 7.85 -33.28
CA PHE A 365 36.48 6.82 -34.27
C PHE A 365 37.32 7.37 -35.44
N PRO A 366 38.20 6.56 -36.05
CA PRO A 366 39.01 6.98 -37.19
C PRO A 366 38.15 7.38 -38.39
N LYS A 367 38.64 8.31 -39.21
CA LYS A 367 37.92 8.80 -40.39
C LYS A 367 37.41 7.66 -41.27
N GLY A 368 36.10 7.57 -41.44
CA GLY A 368 35.43 6.55 -42.26
C GLY A 368 35.37 5.14 -41.66
N ASP A 369 35.84 4.88 -40.43
CA ASP A 369 35.90 3.52 -39.85
C ASP A 369 35.33 3.43 -38.44
N ILE A 370 34.00 3.54 -38.32
CA ILE A 370 33.28 3.41 -37.04
C ILE A 370 33.37 2.00 -36.44
N ARG A 371 33.70 0.99 -37.26
CA ARG A 371 33.83 -0.42 -36.86
C ARG A 371 34.92 -0.62 -35.81
N ALA A 372 35.96 0.22 -35.84
CA ALA A 372 37.03 0.24 -34.85
C ALA A 372 36.50 0.44 -33.41
N LYS A 373 35.25 0.90 -33.24
CA LYS A 373 34.64 1.20 -31.95
C LYS A 373 33.45 0.33 -31.58
N PHE A 374 33.18 -0.75 -32.32
CA PHE A 374 32.06 -1.65 -32.02
C PHE A 374 32.13 -2.29 -30.64
N GLU A 375 33.32 -2.61 -30.13
CA GLU A 375 33.44 -3.19 -28.79
C GLU A 375 33.13 -2.15 -27.70
N GLU A 376 33.58 -0.91 -27.86
CA GLU A 376 33.23 0.18 -26.94
C GLU A 376 31.72 0.48 -26.97
N ILE A 377 31.10 0.45 -28.15
CA ILE A 377 29.65 0.56 -28.33
C ILE A 377 28.91 -0.59 -27.61
N ARG A 378 29.40 -1.82 -27.75
CA ARG A 378 28.82 -2.99 -27.07
C ARG A 378 28.92 -2.87 -25.55
N LEU A 379 30.07 -2.46 -25.02
CA LEU A 379 30.26 -2.26 -23.58
C LEU A 379 29.31 -1.19 -23.02
N VAL A 380 28.99 -0.14 -23.78
CA VAL A 380 27.95 0.83 -23.39
C VAL A 380 26.58 0.14 -23.28
N LEU A 381 26.21 -0.67 -24.26
CA LEU A 381 24.92 -1.37 -24.26
C LEU A 381 24.81 -2.38 -23.10
N GLU A 382 25.87 -3.10 -22.77
CA GLU A 382 25.93 -3.99 -21.60
C GLU A 382 25.87 -3.22 -20.29
N ARG A 383 26.61 -2.11 -20.17
CA ARG A 383 26.57 -1.20 -19.00
C ARG A 383 25.16 -0.68 -18.73
N GLU A 384 24.44 -0.30 -19.78
CA GLU A 384 23.06 0.19 -19.69
C GLU A 384 22.01 -0.94 -19.61
N LYS A 385 22.44 -2.21 -19.55
CA LYS A 385 21.59 -3.41 -19.46
C LYS A 385 20.62 -3.57 -20.63
N ILE A 386 21.04 -3.13 -21.81
CA ILE A 386 20.32 -3.33 -23.08
C ILE A 386 20.73 -4.66 -23.72
N LEU A 387 21.97 -5.10 -23.45
CA LEU A 387 22.47 -6.44 -23.78
C LEU A 387 22.82 -7.20 -22.50
N GLU A 388 22.60 -8.51 -22.50
CA GLU A 388 23.10 -9.41 -21.46
C GLU A 388 24.60 -9.63 -21.64
N SER A 389 25.35 -9.61 -20.52
CA SER A 389 26.81 -9.77 -20.47
C SER A 389 27.29 -11.19 -20.73
#